data_AF-A0A7L3KEI8-F1
#
_entry.id   AF-A0A7L3KEI8-F1
#
_cell.length_a   1.000
_cell.length_b   1.000
_cell.length_c   1.000
_cell.angle_alpha   90.00
_cell.angle_beta   90.00
_cell.angle_gamma   90.00
#
_symmetry.space_group_name_H-M   'P 1'
#
loop_
_entity.id
_entity.type
_entity.pdbx_description
1 polymer ?
#
loop_
_entity_poly.entity_id
_entity_poly.type
_entity_poly.pdbx_seq_one_letter_code
_entity_poly.pdbx_strand_id
1 'polypeptide(L)'
;LAKKLLTFLTCLYFLPQVCGCIILGFSIWIRVTGAQQVNACSRTSTTMYAGVNLLIAVGAIIMILGFLGCCGAVKESQCMLMLFFIGLLLILILQLTGGILGALYKSQVENIFNLTLSSNVDALQSITGEHKEFQEEFQKLEKE
;
A
#
# COMPACT_ATOMS: atom_id res chain seq x y z
N LEU A 1 11.55 -7.46 -39.38
CA LEU A 1 12.22 -6.72 -38.28
C LEU A 1 11.21 -6.18 -37.26
N ALA A 2 10.19 -5.42 -37.67
CA ALA A 2 9.15 -4.85 -36.78
C ALA A 2 8.42 -5.89 -35.90
N LYS A 3 8.02 -7.06 -36.47
CA LYS A 3 7.37 -8.12 -35.68
C LYS A 3 8.26 -8.72 -34.59
N LYS A 4 9.57 -8.89 -34.85
CA LYS A 4 10.54 -9.37 -33.85
C LYS A 4 10.78 -8.35 -32.73
N LEU A 5 10.80 -7.06 -33.06
CA LEU A 5 10.94 -5.97 -32.08
C LEU A 5 9.70 -5.89 -31.16
N LEU A 6 8.50 -6.02 -31.74
CA LEU A 6 7.24 -6.02 -30.99
C LEU A 6 7.18 -7.18 -29.99
N THR A 7 7.53 -8.40 -30.42
CA THR A 7 7.55 -9.58 -29.54
C THR A 7 8.58 -9.45 -28.41
N PHE A 8 9.75 -8.84 -28.68
CA PHE A 8 10.76 -8.58 -27.66
C PHE A 8 10.27 -7.58 -26.60
N LEU A 9 9.61 -6.51 -27.03
CA LEU A 9 8.97 -5.54 -26.14
C LEU A 9 7.86 -6.16 -25.29
N THR A 10 7.01 -7.01 -25.88
CA THR A 10 5.95 -7.72 -25.14
C THR A 10 6.55 -8.64 -24.07
N CYS A 11 7.64 -9.34 -24.38
CA CYS A 11 8.30 -10.24 -23.44
C CYS A 11 8.94 -9.48 -22.26
N LEU A 12 9.54 -8.31 -22.53
CA LEU A 12 10.17 -7.45 -21.53
C LEU A 12 9.14 -6.79 -20.59
N TYR A 13 7.91 -6.54 -21.07
CA TYR A 13 6.80 -5.99 -20.28
C TYR A 13 6.01 -7.04 -19.51
N PHE A 14 6.00 -8.30 -19.96
CA PHE A 14 5.28 -9.38 -19.31
C PHE A 14 5.98 -9.87 -18.03
N LEU A 15 7.32 -9.94 -18.03
CA LEU A 15 8.15 -10.30 -16.87
C LEU A 15 7.81 -9.50 -15.58
N PRO A 16 7.78 -8.16 -15.60
CA PRO A 16 7.42 -7.38 -14.42
C PRO A 16 5.95 -7.53 -14.01
N GLN A 17 5.04 -7.83 -14.94
CA GLN A 17 3.62 -8.10 -14.61
C GLN A 17 3.47 -9.38 -13.77
N VAL A 18 4.17 -10.46 -14.13
CA VAL A 18 4.09 -11.73 -13.37
C VAL A 18 4.72 -11.58 -11.98
N CYS A 19 5.84 -10.86 -11.90
CA CYS A 19 6.45 -10.49 -10.63
C CYS A 19 5.48 -9.68 -9.75
N GLY A 20 4.77 -8.70 -10.33
CA GLY A 20 3.75 -7.92 -9.66
C GLY A 20 2.59 -8.75 -9.11
N CYS A 21 2.08 -9.72 -9.89
CA CYS A 21 1.03 -10.63 -9.42
C CYS A 21 1.48 -11.49 -8.24
N ILE A 22 2.72 -11.99 -8.26
CA ILE A 22 3.29 -12.78 -7.16
C ILE A 22 3.44 -11.92 -5.90
N ILE A 23 3.99 -10.71 -6.02
CA ILE A 23 4.17 -9.79 -4.89
C ILE A 23 2.82 -9.38 -4.30
N LEU A 24 1.80 -9.13 -5.13
CA LEU A 24 0.46 -8.77 -4.65
C LEU A 24 -0.25 -9.95 -3.98
N GLY A 25 -0.16 -11.16 -4.55
CA GLY A 25 -0.66 -12.37 -3.91
C GLY A 25 0.03 -12.63 -2.57
N PHE A 26 1.34 -12.44 -2.50
CA PHE A 26 2.12 -12.57 -1.26
C PHE A 26 1.74 -11.51 -0.23
N SER A 27 1.51 -10.28 -0.67
CA SER A 27 1.05 -9.17 0.17
C SER A 27 -0.33 -9.46 0.76
N ILE A 28 -1.25 -10.03 -0.02
CA ILE A 28 -2.58 -10.43 0.43
C ILE A 28 -2.49 -11.61 1.41
N TRP A 29 -1.63 -12.60 1.14
CA TRP A 29 -1.41 -13.75 2.01
C TRP A 29 -0.92 -13.35 3.40
N ILE A 30 0.07 -12.45 3.46
CA ILE A 30 0.59 -11.88 4.71
C ILE A 30 -0.50 -11.06 5.43
N ARG A 31 -1.31 -10.30 4.69
CA ARG A 31 -2.40 -9.49 5.28
C ARG A 31 -3.52 -10.35 5.85
N VAL A 32 -3.91 -11.44 5.18
CA VAL A 32 -4.91 -12.40 5.68
C VAL A 32 -4.40 -13.12 6.93
N THR A 33 -3.14 -13.54 6.93
CA THR A 33 -2.52 -14.21 8.09
C THR A 33 -2.34 -13.26 9.27
N GLY A 34 -1.95 -12.01 9.00
CA GLY A 34 -1.83 -10.96 10.02
C GLY A 34 -3.18 -10.47 10.54
N ALA A 35 -4.19 -10.28 9.68
CA ALA A 35 -5.53 -9.82 10.05
C ALA A 35 -6.19 -10.74 11.07
N GLN A 36 -5.98 -12.05 10.98
CA GLN A 36 -6.50 -13.01 11.96
C GLN A 36 -5.90 -12.80 13.37
N GLN A 37 -4.67 -12.31 13.47
CA GLN A 37 -3.97 -12.01 14.73
C GLN A 37 -4.32 -10.60 15.27
N VAL A 38 -4.60 -9.62 14.39
CA VAL A 38 -5.06 -8.28 14.82
C VAL A 38 -6.55 -8.25 15.18
N ASN A 39 -7.37 -9.12 14.60
CA ASN A 39 -8.79 -9.28 14.96
C ASN A 39 -8.98 -9.74 16.42
N ALA A 40 -8.00 -10.46 16.99
CA ALA A 40 -8.02 -10.86 18.41
C ALA A 40 -7.65 -9.72 19.37
N CYS A 41 -7.03 -8.64 18.86
CA CYS A 41 -6.48 -7.53 19.66
C CYS A 41 -7.04 -6.15 19.28
N SER A 42 -8.26 -6.06 18.73
CA SER A 42 -8.83 -4.77 18.30
C SER A 42 -10.27 -4.56 18.77
N ARG A 43 -10.39 -4.30 20.07
CA ARG A 43 -11.51 -3.53 20.65
C ARG A 43 -11.30 -2.01 20.54
N THR A 44 -10.31 -1.59 19.76
CA THR A 44 -9.85 -0.19 19.69
C THR A 44 -9.65 0.23 18.23
N SER A 45 -10.36 1.30 17.86
CA SER A 45 -10.20 2.14 16.65
C SER A 45 -10.65 1.57 15.29
N THR A 46 -11.95 1.74 15.01
CA THR A 46 -12.61 1.57 13.70
C THR A 46 -11.89 2.26 12.52
N THR A 47 -11.08 3.28 12.78
CA THR A 47 -10.37 4.09 11.77
C THR A 47 -9.20 3.36 11.11
N MET A 48 -8.45 2.53 11.85
CA MET A 48 -7.31 1.77 11.33
C MET A 48 -7.76 0.65 10.38
N TYR A 49 -8.89 0.01 10.69
CA TYR A 49 -9.48 -1.05 9.88
C TYR A 49 -9.93 -0.54 8.50
N ALA A 50 -10.52 0.66 8.48
CA ALA A 50 -10.95 1.32 7.26
C ALA A 50 -9.77 1.63 6.32
N GLY A 51 -8.64 2.11 6.86
CA GLY A 51 -7.44 2.42 6.08
C GLY A 51 -6.80 1.19 5.44
N VAL A 52 -6.71 0.08 6.18
CA VAL A 52 -6.15 -1.19 5.69
C VAL A 52 -7.00 -1.78 4.56
N ASN A 53 -8.34 -1.71 4.69
CA ASN A 53 -9.26 -2.20 3.68
C ASN A 53 -9.24 -1.34 2.40
N LEU A 54 -9.18 0.00 2.56
CA LEU A 54 -8.99 0.93 1.44
C LEU A 54 -7.67 0.68 0.68
N LEU A 55 -6.58 0.42 1.39
CA LEU A 55 -5.28 0.13 0.77
C LEU A 55 -5.32 -1.16 -0.07
N ILE A 56 -6.04 -2.19 0.39
CA ILE A 56 -6.23 -3.44 -0.35
C ILE A 56 -7.06 -3.18 -1.62
N ALA A 57 -8.18 -2.47 -1.48
CA ALA A 57 -9.06 -2.14 -2.61
C ALA A 57 -8.32 -1.34 -3.69
N VAL A 58 -7.56 -0.31 -3.31
CA VAL A 58 -6.75 0.50 -4.23
C VAL A 58 -5.68 -0.35 -4.91
N GLY A 59 -4.98 -1.22 -4.17
CA GLY A 59 -3.97 -2.12 -4.74
C GLY A 59 -4.55 -3.09 -5.79
N ALA A 60 -5.75 -3.63 -5.54
CA ALA A 60 -6.43 -4.50 -6.48
C ALA A 60 -6.84 -3.76 -7.78
N ILE A 61 -7.35 -2.53 -7.66
CA ILE A 61 -7.73 -1.69 -8.81
C ILE A 61 -6.51 -1.38 -9.68
N ILE A 62 -5.38 -1.01 -9.06
CA ILE A 62 -4.12 -0.74 -9.77
C ILE A 62 -3.62 -2.00 -10.50
N MET A 63 -3.77 -3.18 -9.91
CA MET A 63 -3.41 -4.46 -10.56
C MET A 63 -4.25 -4.70 -11.81
N ILE A 64 -5.57 -4.48 -11.74
CA ILE A 64 -6.49 -4.65 -12.86
C ILE A 64 -6.15 -3.66 -13.99
N LEU A 65 -5.85 -2.40 -13.65
CA LEU A 65 -5.44 -1.38 -14.62
C LEU A 65 -4.10 -1.69 -15.28
N GLY A 66 -3.14 -2.25 -14.54
CA GLY A 66 -1.88 -2.73 -15.11
C GLY A 66 -2.09 -3.88 -16.11
N PHE A 67 -2.99 -4.81 -15.79
CA PHE A 67 -3.34 -5.91 -16.69
C PHE A 67 -4.03 -5.42 -17.97
N LEU A 68 -4.96 -4.47 -17.85
CA LEU A 68 -5.62 -3.80 -18.97
C LEU A 68 -4.63 -3.04 -19.86
N GLY A 69 -3.62 -2.40 -19.27
CA GLY A 69 -2.54 -1.73 -20.02
C GLY A 69 -1.70 -2.69 -20.86
N CYS A 70 -1.33 -3.84 -20.30
CA CYS A 70 -0.59 -4.89 -21.03
C CYS A 70 -1.43 -5.48 -22.18
N CYS A 71 -2.71 -5.79 -21.92
CA CYS A 71 -3.62 -6.27 -22.97
C CYS A 71 -3.90 -5.20 -24.04
N GLY A 72 -3.95 -3.92 -23.69
CA GLY A 72 -4.16 -2.80 -24.60
C GLY A 72 -2.98 -2.55 -25.55
N ALA A 73 -1.75 -2.88 -25.14
CA ALA A 73 -0.57 -2.78 -26.01
C ALA A 73 -0.46 -3.93 -27.02
N VAL A 74 -0.95 -5.12 -26.66
CA VAL A 74 -0.92 -6.33 -27.52
C VAL A 74 -2.08 -6.36 -28.49
N LYS A 75 -3.25 -5.86 -28.06
CA LYS A 75 -4.45 -5.85 -28.88
C LYS A 75 -4.53 -4.50 -29.59
N GLU A 76 -4.31 -4.49 -30.90
CA GLU A 76 -4.54 -3.34 -31.80
C GLU A 76 -6.05 -2.95 -31.89
N SER A 77 -6.79 -3.11 -30.79
CA SER A 77 -8.20 -2.75 -30.67
C SER A 77 -8.32 -1.47 -29.84
N GLN A 78 -8.79 -0.42 -30.49
CA GLN A 78 -8.96 0.91 -29.89
C GLN A 78 -9.92 0.91 -28.68
N CYS A 79 -10.85 -0.04 -28.59
CA CYS A 79 -11.82 -0.14 -27.50
C CYS A 79 -11.19 -0.39 -26.12
N MET A 80 -10.18 -1.27 -26.03
CA MET A 80 -9.48 -1.57 -24.77
C MET A 80 -8.58 -0.40 -24.32
N LEU A 81 -7.93 0.27 -25.26
CA LEU A 81 -7.10 1.43 -24.98
C LEU A 81 -7.94 2.65 -24.54
N MET A 82 -9.13 2.81 -25.13
CA MET A 82 -10.08 3.87 -24.76
C MET A 82 -10.56 3.70 -23.30
N LEU A 83 -10.90 2.49 -22.87
CA LEU A 83 -11.28 2.22 -21.47
C LEU A 83 -10.14 2.50 -20.49
N PHE A 84 -8.91 2.13 -20.84
CA PHE A 84 -7.72 2.45 -20.03
C PHE A 84 -7.53 3.96 -19.89
N PHE A 85 -7.65 4.70 -21.01
CA PHE A 85 -7.52 6.15 -21.00
C PHE A 85 -8.61 6.83 -20.15
N ILE A 86 -9.87 6.40 -20.29
CA ILE A 86 -10.99 6.90 -19.48
C ILE A 86 -10.77 6.59 -17.99
N GLY A 87 -10.30 5.38 -17.66
CA GLY A 87 -9.98 5.00 -16.29
C GLY A 87 -8.87 5.85 -15.66
N LEU A 88 -7.78 6.08 -16.39
CA LEU A 88 -6.70 6.96 -15.95
C LEU A 88 -7.17 8.41 -15.78
N LEU A 89 -8.00 8.91 -16.70
CA LEU A 89 -8.54 10.26 -16.62
C LEU A 89 -9.45 10.42 -15.39
N LEU A 90 -10.27 9.42 -15.09
CA LEU A 90 -11.09 9.36 -13.87
C LEU A 90 -10.22 9.37 -12.60
N ILE A 91 -9.17 8.56 -12.56
CA ILE A 91 -8.24 8.53 -11.43
C ILE A 91 -7.56 9.88 -11.26
N LEU A 92 -7.13 10.51 -12.36
CA LEU A 92 -6.48 11.81 -12.32
C LEU A 92 -7.42 12.86 -11.73
N ILE A 93 -8.69 12.91 -12.15
CA ILE A 93 -9.68 13.82 -11.57
C ILE A 93 -9.86 13.53 -10.07
N LEU A 94 -9.96 12.26 -9.68
CA LEU A 94 -10.13 11.86 -8.29
C LEU A 94 -8.90 12.21 -7.44
N GLN A 95 -7.71 12.08 -8.00
CA GLN A 95 -6.44 12.32 -7.33
C GLN A 95 -6.13 13.81 -7.23
N LEU A 96 -6.52 14.60 -8.23
CA LEU A 96 -6.55 16.07 -8.14
C LEU A 96 -7.56 16.52 -7.08
N THR A 97 -8.77 15.98 -7.10
CA THR A 97 -9.82 16.33 -6.12
C THR A 97 -9.38 15.96 -4.71
N GLY A 98 -8.88 14.75 -4.51
CA GLY A 98 -8.35 14.26 -3.24
C GLY A 98 -7.08 15.01 -2.81
N GLY A 99 -6.22 15.41 -3.74
CA GLY A 99 -5.04 16.23 -3.46
C GLY A 99 -5.41 17.63 -2.99
N ILE A 100 -6.37 18.28 -3.65
CA ILE A 100 -6.88 19.60 -3.25
C ILE A 100 -7.59 19.52 -1.90
N LEU A 101 -8.50 18.56 -1.71
CA LEU A 101 -9.14 18.32 -0.41
C LEU A 101 -8.09 18.01 0.67
N GLY A 102 -7.13 17.14 0.38
CA GLY A 102 -6.05 16.78 1.29
C GLY A 102 -5.22 18.00 1.72
N ALA A 103 -4.93 18.92 0.80
CA ALA A 103 -4.24 20.17 1.11
C ALA A 103 -5.07 21.07 2.04
N LEU A 104 -6.38 21.19 1.80
CA LEU A 104 -7.29 21.99 2.63
C LEU A 104 -7.49 21.39 4.03
N TYR A 105 -7.59 20.07 4.12
CA TYR A 105 -7.82 19.35 5.38
C TYR A 105 -6.52 18.91 6.09
N LYS A 106 -5.34 19.25 5.55
CA LYS A 106 -4.03 18.89 6.11
C LYS A 106 -3.93 19.24 7.60
N SER A 107 -4.39 20.42 7.99
CA SER A 107 -4.33 20.89 9.38
C SER A 107 -5.18 20.06 10.34
N GLN A 108 -6.33 19.54 9.89
CA GLN A 108 -7.14 18.63 10.71
C GLN A 108 -6.54 17.23 10.80
N VAL A 109 -6.00 16.72 9.68
CA VAL A 109 -5.35 15.40 9.64
C VAL A 109 -4.09 15.38 10.50
N GLU A 110 -3.30 16.46 10.50
CA GLU A 110 -2.08 16.58 11.30
C GLU A 110 -2.37 16.57 12.80
N ASN A 111 -3.44 17.24 13.24
CA ASN A 111 -3.88 17.19 14.65
C ASN A 111 -4.31 15.78 15.06
N ILE A 112 -5.12 15.10 14.25
CA ILE A 112 -5.60 13.74 14.53
C ILE A 112 -4.44 12.74 14.52
N PHE A 113 -3.48 12.91 13.60
CA PHE A 113 -2.31 12.08 13.49
C PHE A 113 -1.36 12.27 14.68
N ASN A 114 -1.07 13.51 15.07
CA ASN A 114 -0.23 13.79 16.25
C ASN A 114 -0.86 13.23 17.53
N LEU A 115 -2.18 13.39 17.72
CA LEU A 115 -2.89 12.79 18.87
C LEU A 115 -2.77 11.26 18.89
N THR A 116 -2.91 10.61 17.73
CA THR A 116 -2.77 9.16 17.60
C THR A 116 -1.31 8.73 17.81
N LEU A 117 -0.35 9.48 17.27
CA LEU A 117 1.08 9.17 17.37
C LEU A 117 1.56 9.29 18.81
N SER A 118 1.21 10.37 19.52
CA SER A 118 1.53 10.52 20.94
C SER A 118 0.95 9.38 21.77
N SER A 119 -0.31 8.98 21.54
CA SER A 119 -0.90 7.85 22.28
C SER A 119 -0.18 6.51 22.03
N ASN A 120 0.28 6.27 20.80
CA ASN A 120 1.01 5.06 20.46
C ASN A 120 2.45 5.12 20.98
N VAL A 121 3.10 6.29 20.94
CA VAL A 121 4.45 6.51 21.47
C VAL A 121 4.48 6.36 22.98
N ASP A 122 3.50 6.89 23.72
CA ASP A 122 3.40 6.70 25.18
C ASP A 122 3.24 5.22 25.55
N ALA A 123 2.42 4.48 24.79
CA ALA A 123 2.28 3.03 24.95
C ALA A 123 3.59 2.27 24.63
N LEU A 124 4.36 2.72 23.63
CA LEU A 124 5.68 2.14 23.36
C LEU A 124 6.73 2.58 24.39
N GLN A 125 6.63 3.77 24.95
CA GLN A 125 7.57 4.29 25.93
C GLN A 125 7.44 3.56 27.27
N SER A 126 6.24 3.13 27.66
CA SER A 126 6.08 2.28 28.85
C SER A 126 6.75 0.91 28.67
N ILE A 127 6.71 0.35 27.45
CA ILE A 127 7.36 -0.93 27.13
C ILE A 127 8.88 -0.74 26.91
N THR A 128 9.30 0.39 26.34
CA THR A 128 10.70 0.74 26.09
C THR A 128 11.43 1.12 27.38
N GLY A 129 10.75 1.71 28.37
CA GLY A 129 11.32 2.03 29.68
C GLY A 129 11.78 0.77 30.42
N GLU A 130 10.91 -0.24 30.51
CA GLU A 130 11.22 -1.57 31.04
C GLU A 130 12.38 -2.24 30.29
N HIS A 131 12.38 -2.16 28.95
CA HIS A 131 13.40 -2.83 28.14
C HIS A 131 14.78 -2.11 28.16
N LYS A 132 14.80 -0.81 28.45
CA LYS A 132 16.04 -0.03 28.64
C LYS A 132 16.70 -0.33 29.98
N GLU A 133 15.93 -0.49 31.05
CA GLU A 133 16.45 -0.88 32.36
C GLU A 133 17.13 -2.26 32.28
N PHE A 134 16.52 -3.20 31.54
CA PHE A 134 17.12 -4.51 31.27
C PHE A 134 18.36 -4.43 30.36
N GLN A 135 18.37 -3.56 29.35
CA GLN A 135 19.55 -3.34 28.48
C GLN A 135 20.72 -2.68 29.23
N GLU A 136 20.45 -1.75 30.14
CA GLU A 136 21.50 -1.10 30.96
C GLU A 136 22.12 -2.07 31.95
N GLU A 137 21.35 -2.95 32.58
CA GLU A 137 21.87 -3.99 33.48
C GLU A 137 22.73 -5.02 32.71
N PHE A 138 22.33 -5.44 31.51
CA PHE A 138 23.16 -6.30 30.65
C PHE A 138 24.47 -5.62 30.22
N GLN A 139 24.43 -4.33 29.88
CA GLN A 139 25.62 -3.53 29.55
C GLN A 139 26.56 -3.35 30.74
N LYS A 140 26.04 -3.39 31.97
CA LYS A 140 26.80 -3.24 33.21
C LYS A 140 27.52 -4.54 33.59
N LEU A 141 26.85 -5.68 33.40
CA LEU A 141 27.43 -7.01 33.60
C LEU A 141 28.48 -7.37 32.54
N GLU A 142 28.42 -6.78 31.34
CA GLU A 142 29.43 -6.99 30.30
C GLU A 142 30.70 -6.15 30.54
N LYS A 143 30.66 -5.19 31.49
CA LYS A 143 31.79 -4.32 31.86
C LYS A 143 32.47 -4.70 33.18
N GLU A 144 31.94 -5.67 33.91
CA GLU A 144 32.61 -6.33 35.04
C GLU A 144 33.28 -7.64 34.58
#